data_AF-A0A7I7Y395-F1
#
_entry.id   AF-A0A7I7Y395-F1
#
_cell.length_a   1.000
_cell.length_b   1.000
_cell.length_c   1.000
_cell.angle_alpha   90.00
_cell.angle_beta   90.00
_cell.angle_gamma   90.00
#
_symmetry.space_group_name_H-M   'P 1'
#
loop_
_entity.id
_entity.type
_entity.pdbx_description
1 polymer ?
#
loop_
_entity_poly.entity_id
_entity_poly.type
_entity_poly.pdbx_seq_one_letter_code
_entity_poly.pdbx_strand_id
1 'polypeptide(L)'
;MKTLLLTAASALVMLAGAVPAAASPEAPNLREYKAVPVEPFLDTAANGGEVYFQTPDGLLCAIRPAQGRAGCDGALPGVPTAVNEIVLAADQPTRGLRATPNPAFVKPTGAAARVLTVGHKLSFADFECAVGEGSKTVCTKGTPVTAWMTISPDGTGIGPRTPGLPAGMPDPNDFIGSDDSYTVGIGPKNVFPVFTVGGLTCKMAMFSGGEIACDGKLPGIAGGDDEVFVQLPGTAGTRKAGSPPFSAPTYPGDIRELPTGHRIDAFGATCMATEDGGVACVGAAGGPMQGFVVSAEDVKTFG
;
A
#
# COMPACT_ATOMS: atom_id res chain seq x y z
N MET A 1 -39.58 -23.76 56.25
CA MET A 1 -38.29 -23.12 55.90
C MET A 1 -37.50 -24.08 55.02
N LYS A 2 -37.44 -23.85 53.71
CA LYS A 2 -36.41 -24.40 52.82
C LYS A 2 -36.40 -23.55 51.55
N THR A 3 -35.28 -22.91 51.35
CA THR A 3 -34.99 -21.77 50.49
C THR A 3 -34.90 -22.18 49.02
N LEU A 4 -35.59 -21.46 48.13
CA LEU A 4 -35.35 -21.48 46.68
C LEU A 4 -34.01 -20.81 46.37
N LEU A 5 -33.11 -21.51 45.68
CA LEU A 5 -31.91 -20.93 45.06
C LEU A 5 -32.20 -20.68 43.57
N LEU A 6 -32.33 -19.42 43.19
CA LEU A 6 -32.25 -19.00 41.79
C LEU A 6 -30.77 -18.91 41.38
N THR A 7 -30.35 -19.74 40.44
CA THR A 7 -29.06 -19.60 39.73
C THR A 7 -29.22 -18.60 38.60
N ALA A 8 -28.65 -17.41 38.75
CA ALA A 8 -28.52 -16.42 37.68
C ALA A 8 -27.36 -16.81 36.76
N ALA A 9 -27.65 -17.04 35.47
CA ALA A 9 -26.65 -17.24 34.43
C ALA A 9 -26.13 -15.87 33.97
N SER A 10 -24.91 -15.52 34.35
CA SER A 10 -24.21 -14.33 33.85
C SER A 10 -23.68 -14.60 32.43
N ALA A 11 -24.29 -13.96 31.44
CA ALA A 11 -23.73 -13.89 30.08
C ALA A 11 -22.54 -12.92 30.08
N LEU A 12 -21.33 -13.44 29.85
CA LEU A 12 -20.16 -12.61 29.53
C LEU A 12 -20.32 -12.07 28.10
N VAL A 13 -20.61 -10.78 27.98
CA VAL A 13 -20.51 -10.04 26.72
C VAL A 13 -19.03 -9.74 26.48
N MET A 14 -18.40 -10.49 25.58
CA MET A 14 -17.07 -10.16 25.05
C MET A 14 -17.22 -8.93 24.15
N LEU A 15 -16.85 -7.75 24.66
CA LEU A 15 -16.66 -6.59 23.80
C LEU A 15 -15.39 -6.81 22.96
N ALA A 16 -15.58 -7.04 21.66
CA ALA A 16 -14.50 -6.95 20.68
C ALA A 16 -14.01 -5.49 20.68
N GLY A 17 -12.84 -5.26 21.30
CA GLY A 17 -12.19 -3.96 21.24
C GLY A 17 -11.71 -3.69 19.83
N ALA A 18 -12.13 -2.57 19.23
CA ALA A 18 -11.51 -2.05 18.03
C ALA A 18 -10.01 -1.83 18.31
N VAL A 19 -9.14 -2.49 17.55
CA VAL A 19 -7.72 -2.16 17.53
C VAL A 19 -7.60 -0.71 17.07
N PRO A 20 -6.98 0.19 17.87
CA PRO A 20 -6.81 1.56 17.44
C PRO A 20 -5.96 1.57 16.16
N ALA A 21 -6.44 2.28 15.15
CA ALA A 21 -5.66 2.54 13.94
C ALA A 21 -4.31 3.15 14.35
N ALA A 22 -3.21 2.47 14.02
CA ALA A 22 -1.88 2.96 14.32
C ALA A 22 -1.72 4.34 13.67
N ALA A 23 -1.46 5.37 14.48
CA ALA A 23 -1.14 6.69 13.95
C ALA A 23 0.09 6.57 13.05
N SER A 24 0.06 7.18 11.87
CA SER A 24 1.22 7.18 10.98
C SER A 24 2.44 7.71 11.73
N PRO A 25 3.58 7.01 11.66
CA PRO A 25 4.78 7.41 12.43
C PRO A 25 5.18 8.82 12.04
N GLU A 26 5.53 9.67 13.02
CA GLU A 26 6.03 11.02 12.73
C GLU A 26 7.28 10.96 11.83
N ALA A 27 7.50 12.01 11.02
CA ALA A 27 8.67 12.11 10.18
C ALA A 27 9.96 11.98 11.02
N PRO A 28 10.88 11.06 10.69
CA PRO A 28 12.07 10.85 11.49
C PRO A 28 13.01 12.06 11.41
N ASN A 29 13.56 12.47 12.54
CA ASN A 29 14.60 13.50 12.59
C ASN A 29 15.97 12.92 12.24
N LEU A 30 16.44 13.16 11.01
CA LEU A 30 17.75 12.67 10.56
C LEU A 30 18.91 13.60 10.92
N ARG A 31 18.68 14.72 11.63
CA ARG A 31 19.75 15.67 11.99
C ARG A 31 20.73 15.14 13.03
N GLU A 32 20.30 14.14 13.80
CA GLU A 32 21.08 13.53 14.89
C GLU A 32 22.14 12.54 14.37
N TYR A 33 22.01 12.10 13.13
CA TYR A 33 22.95 11.18 12.50
C TYR A 33 24.13 11.93 11.89
N LYS A 34 25.32 11.36 12.05
CA LYS A 34 26.54 11.89 11.44
C LYS A 34 26.52 11.66 9.93
N ALA A 35 26.50 12.73 9.15
CA ALA A 35 26.63 12.64 7.71
C ALA A 35 28.00 12.07 7.31
N VAL A 36 28.01 11.15 6.35
CA VAL A 36 29.23 10.64 5.71
C VAL A 36 29.28 11.04 4.24
N PRO A 37 30.48 11.15 3.65
CA PRO A 37 30.62 11.38 2.21
C PRO A 37 29.94 10.27 1.41
N VAL A 38 29.27 10.63 0.31
CA VAL A 38 28.49 9.71 -0.53
C VAL A 38 29.35 8.94 -1.52
N GLU A 39 30.54 9.45 -1.86
CA GLU A 39 31.43 8.93 -2.89
C GLU A 39 31.78 7.45 -2.71
N PRO A 40 32.03 6.94 -1.48
CA PRO A 40 32.28 5.50 -1.26
C PRO A 40 31.06 4.60 -1.49
N PHE A 41 29.87 5.18 -1.58
CA PHE A 41 28.59 4.49 -1.74
C PHE A 41 27.99 4.71 -3.14
N LEU A 42 28.59 5.59 -3.93
CA LEU A 42 28.10 5.97 -5.25
C LEU A 42 28.51 4.93 -6.30
N ASP A 43 27.52 4.40 -7.03
CA ASP A 43 27.71 3.68 -8.27
C ASP A 43 27.42 4.64 -9.43
N THR A 44 28.48 5.11 -10.09
CA THR A 44 28.39 6.04 -11.22
C THR A 44 28.01 5.34 -12.53
N ALA A 45 28.10 4.01 -12.61
CA ALA A 45 27.70 3.24 -13.77
C ALA A 45 26.17 3.00 -13.80
N ALA A 46 25.52 3.02 -12.64
CA ALA A 46 24.07 2.86 -12.52
C ALA A 46 23.33 4.17 -12.82
N ASN A 47 22.61 4.24 -13.96
CA ASN A 47 21.66 5.32 -14.31
C ASN A 47 22.16 6.77 -14.12
N GLY A 48 23.46 7.02 -14.31
CA GLY A 48 24.04 8.35 -14.13
C GLY A 48 24.35 8.74 -12.67
N GLY A 49 24.27 7.79 -11.73
CA GLY A 49 24.64 7.96 -10.32
C GLY A 49 23.53 7.51 -9.37
N GLU A 50 23.72 6.36 -8.72
CA GLU A 50 22.85 5.85 -7.66
C GLU A 50 23.69 5.51 -6.43
N VAL A 51 23.16 5.72 -5.22
CA VAL A 51 23.87 5.42 -3.97
C VAL A 51 23.36 4.10 -3.43
N TYR A 52 24.26 3.16 -3.14
CA TYR A 52 23.93 1.86 -2.58
C TYR A 52 24.67 1.65 -1.26
N PHE A 53 23.97 1.11 -0.26
CA PHE A 53 24.55 0.75 1.03
C PHE A 53 23.91 -0.52 1.60
N GLN A 54 24.65 -1.20 2.46
CA GLN A 54 24.11 -2.26 3.30
C GLN A 54 23.89 -1.72 4.71
N THR A 55 22.89 -2.23 5.41
CA THR A 55 22.75 -2.03 6.85
C THR A 55 23.51 -3.13 7.61
N PRO A 56 23.92 -2.91 8.87
CA PRO A 56 24.60 -3.94 9.67
C PRO A 56 23.78 -5.22 9.89
N ASP A 57 22.46 -5.11 9.85
CA ASP A 57 21.48 -6.21 9.93
C ASP A 57 21.16 -6.85 8.57
N GLY A 58 21.81 -6.40 7.49
CA GLY A 58 21.82 -7.10 6.20
C GLY A 58 20.78 -6.63 5.17
N LEU A 59 20.10 -5.51 5.40
CA LEU A 59 19.26 -4.89 4.38
C LEU A 59 20.12 -4.31 3.26
N LEU A 60 19.64 -4.43 2.03
CA LEU A 60 20.27 -3.87 0.83
C LEU A 60 19.48 -2.64 0.42
N CYS A 61 20.07 -1.46 0.57
CA CYS A 61 19.36 -0.20 0.41
C CYS A 61 19.98 0.66 -0.70
N ALA A 62 19.15 1.49 -1.33
CA ALA A 62 19.63 2.45 -2.31
C ALA A 62 18.85 3.76 -2.33
N ILE A 63 19.52 4.81 -2.79
CA ILE A 63 18.95 6.10 -3.17
C ILE A 63 19.11 6.24 -4.69
N ARG A 64 17.97 6.27 -5.39
CA ARG A 64 17.88 6.20 -6.87
C ARG A 64 17.14 7.44 -7.39
N PRO A 65 17.79 8.62 -7.38
CA PRO A 65 17.11 9.88 -7.64
C PRO A 65 16.60 10.02 -9.07
N ALA A 66 17.27 9.41 -10.06
CA ALA A 66 16.79 9.38 -11.45
C ALA A 66 15.41 8.70 -11.60
N GLN A 67 15.05 7.82 -10.65
CA GLN A 67 13.75 7.16 -10.57
C GLN A 67 12.86 7.76 -9.47
N GLY A 68 13.32 8.83 -8.81
CA GLY A 68 12.57 9.50 -7.76
C GLY A 68 12.27 8.63 -6.54
N ARG A 69 13.12 7.62 -6.26
CA ARG A 69 12.88 6.66 -5.16
C ARG A 69 14.11 6.34 -4.32
N ALA A 70 13.87 5.93 -3.08
CA ALA A 70 14.82 5.25 -2.21
C ALA A 70 14.13 4.04 -1.57
N GLY A 71 14.87 3.12 -0.98
CA GLY A 71 14.25 1.93 -0.40
C GLY A 71 15.27 0.90 0.04
N CYS A 72 14.74 -0.21 0.55
CA CYS A 72 15.54 -1.35 0.99
C CYS A 72 14.86 -2.67 0.60
N ASP A 73 15.71 -3.63 0.27
CA ASP A 73 15.38 -5.04 0.08
C ASP A 73 15.90 -5.86 1.28
N GLY A 74 15.17 -6.91 1.64
CA GLY A 74 15.58 -7.87 2.66
C GLY A 74 14.42 -8.35 3.54
N ALA A 75 14.75 -8.97 4.68
CA ALA A 75 13.77 -9.37 5.67
C ALA A 75 13.30 -8.14 6.45
N LEU A 76 12.05 -7.72 6.23
CA LEU A 76 11.48 -6.53 6.85
C LEU A 76 10.72 -6.91 8.15
N PRO A 77 11.07 -6.34 9.32
CA PRO A 77 10.37 -6.65 10.56
C PRO A 77 8.95 -6.09 10.59
N GLY A 78 8.03 -6.80 11.25
CA GLY A 78 6.67 -6.33 11.50
C GLY A 78 5.72 -6.34 10.29
N VAL A 79 6.14 -6.91 9.16
CA VAL A 79 5.31 -7.08 7.96
C VAL A 79 5.17 -8.58 7.60
N PRO A 80 4.20 -8.96 6.74
CA PRO A 80 4.07 -10.34 6.30
C PRO A 80 5.37 -10.87 5.68
N THR A 81 5.67 -12.15 5.89
CA THR A 81 6.93 -12.79 5.44
C THR A 81 7.13 -12.79 3.92
N ALA A 82 6.07 -12.60 3.14
CA ALA A 82 6.15 -12.46 1.69
C ALA A 82 6.74 -11.11 1.26
N VAL A 83 6.67 -10.08 2.12
CA VAL A 83 7.20 -8.75 1.85
C VAL A 83 8.72 -8.78 1.99
N ASN A 84 9.40 -8.35 0.93
CA ASN A 84 10.86 -8.35 0.87
C ASN A 84 11.45 -7.03 0.36
N GLU A 85 10.61 -6.04 0.07
CA GLU A 85 11.03 -4.72 -0.41
C GLU A 85 10.10 -3.63 0.16
N ILE A 86 10.69 -2.49 0.51
CA ILE A 86 9.97 -1.26 0.86
C ILE A 86 10.50 -0.10 0.01
N VAL A 87 9.56 0.62 -0.63
CA VAL A 87 9.85 1.72 -1.55
C VAL A 87 9.37 3.03 -0.96
N LEU A 88 10.29 3.99 -0.82
CA LEU A 88 10.01 5.40 -0.58
C LEU A 88 10.00 6.17 -1.91
N ALA A 89 8.85 6.72 -2.28
CA ALA A 89 8.68 7.58 -3.44
C ALA A 89 7.61 8.66 -3.16
N ALA A 90 7.52 9.67 -4.02
CA ALA A 90 6.55 10.75 -3.84
C ALA A 90 5.12 10.33 -4.18
N ASP A 91 4.96 9.61 -5.29
CA ASP A 91 3.65 9.15 -5.75
C ASP A 91 3.20 7.89 -5.00
N GLN A 92 1.91 7.82 -4.72
CA GLN A 92 1.33 6.72 -3.93
C GLN A 92 1.45 5.35 -4.63
N PRO A 93 1.24 5.22 -5.95
CA PRO A 93 1.34 3.92 -6.63
C PRO A 93 2.71 3.26 -6.50
N THR A 94 3.80 4.03 -6.53
CA THR A 94 5.16 3.46 -6.50
C THR A 94 5.71 3.22 -5.10
N ARG A 95 5.28 3.99 -4.09
CA ARG A 95 5.73 3.81 -2.69
C ARG A 95 4.97 2.70 -1.97
N GLY A 96 5.57 2.07 -0.96
CA GLY A 96 4.91 1.07 -0.12
C GLY A 96 5.70 -0.23 0.00
N LEU A 97 5.03 -1.24 0.57
CA LEU A 97 5.54 -2.60 0.72
C LEU A 97 5.37 -3.38 -0.59
N ARG A 98 6.34 -4.25 -0.90
CA ARG A 98 6.35 -5.07 -2.10
C ARG A 98 6.74 -6.51 -1.76
N ALA A 99 6.14 -7.43 -2.49
CA ALA A 99 6.59 -8.83 -2.57
C ALA A 99 7.06 -9.05 -4.01
N THR A 100 8.37 -9.01 -4.24
CA THR A 100 8.92 -9.03 -5.60
C THR A 100 10.03 -10.06 -5.77
N PRO A 101 10.06 -10.83 -6.88
CA PRO A 101 11.21 -11.68 -7.21
C PRO A 101 12.38 -10.88 -7.79
N ASN A 102 12.19 -9.58 -8.08
CA ASN A 102 13.20 -8.71 -8.70
C ASN A 102 13.50 -7.49 -7.81
N PRO A 103 14.29 -7.66 -6.73
CA PRO A 103 14.65 -6.58 -5.80
C PRO A 103 15.26 -5.35 -6.50
N ALA A 104 14.77 -4.14 -6.18
CA ALA A 104 15.13 -2.91 -6.89
C ALA A 104 16.26 -2.09 -6.24
N PHE A 105 16.68 -2.44 -5.03
CA PHE A 105 17.68 -1.71 -4.22
C PHE A 105 18.98 -2.49 -4.01
N VAL A 106 19.09 -3.67 -4.63
CA VAL A 106 20.35 -4.41 -4.76
C VAL A 106 21.28 -3.70 -5.75
N LYS A 107 22.55 -3.55 -5.37
CA LYS A 107 23.57 -2.98 -6.24
C LYS A 107 23.79 -3.88 -7.47
N PRO A 108 23.63 -3.36 -8.71
CA PRO A 108 23.61 -4.19 -9.91
C PRO A 108 25.00 -4.61 -10.38
N THR A 109 26.06 -3.89 -9.98
CA THR A 109 27.41 -4.11 -10.52
C THR A 109 28.53 -4.04 -9.47
N GLY A 110 29.66 -4.67 -9.80
CA GLY A 110 30.89 -4.62 -9.04
C GLY A 110 30.82 -5.35 -7.69
N ALA A 111 31.64 -4.90 -6.73
CA ALA A 111 31.61 -5.42 -5.38
C ALA A 111 30.32 -5.03 -4.65
N ALA A 112 29.96 -5.82 -3.63
CA ALA A 112 28.83 -5.55 -2.76
C ALA A 112 28.86 -4.11 -2.21
N ALA A 113 27.68 -3.54 -1.99
CA ALA A 113 27.54 -2.18 -1.45
C ALA A 113 28.22 -2.05 -0.08
N ARG A 114 28.74 -0.88 0.24
CA ARG A 114 29.42 -0.65 1.52
C ARG A 114 28.41 -0.59 2.66
N VAL A 115 28.78 -1.08 3.84
CA VAL A 115 27.94 -0.95 5.04
C VAL A 115 27.89 0.51 5.49
N LEU A 116 26.69 1.07 5.64
CA LEU A 116 26.46 2.31 6.38
C LEU A 116 26.34 1.97 7.87
N THR A 117 27.34 2.36 8.65
CA THR A 117 27.41 2.02 10.07
C THR A 117 26.38 2.78 10.91
N VAL A 118 25.96 2.18 12.02
CA VAL A 118 25.08 2.80 13.02
C VAL A 118 25.52 4.23 13.37
N GLY A 119 24.54 5.12 13.54
CA GLY A 119 24.74 6.54 13.87
C GLY A 119 25.12 7.42 12.67
N HIS A 120 25.14 6.88 11.44
CA HIS A 120 25.50 7.62 10.24
C HIS A 120 24.35 7.76 9.27
N LYS A 121 24.43 8.79 8.43
CA LYS A 121 23.51 9.04 7.33
C LYS A 121 24.20 9.38 6.02
N LEU A 122 23.51 9.12 4.93
CA LEU A 122 23.80 9.56 3.57
C LEU A 122 22.75 10.59 3.15
N SER A 123 23.19 11.67 2.50
CA SER A 123 22.30 12.66 1.88
C SER A 123 22.64 12.73 0.40
N PHE A 124 21.69 12.43 -0.47
CA PHE A 124 21.91 12.40 -1.91
C PHE A 124 20.67 12.87 -2.67
N ALA A 125 20.84 13.88 -3.53
CA ALA A 125 19.74 14.63 -4.13
C ALA A 125 18.74 15.12 -3.06
N ASP A 126 17.47 14.78 -3.18
CA ASP A 126 16.42 15.16 -2.23
C ASP A 126 16.07 14.05 -1.24
N PHE A 127 16.97 13.08 -1.04
CA PHE A 127 16.82 12.00 -0.07
C PHE A 127 17.88 12.06 1.02
N GLU A 128 17.48 11.66 2.23
CA GLU A 128 18.42 11.28 3.29
C GLU A 128 18.08 9.87 3.79
N CYS A 129 19.09 9.04 4.04
CA CYS A 129 18.94 7.71 4.62
C CYS A 129 19.91 7.52 5.76
N ALA A 130 19.45 6.94 6.87
CA ALA A 130 20.24 6.76 8.07
C ALA A 130 20.04 5.38 8.70
N VAL A 131 21.10 4.90 9.35
CA VAL A 131 21.08 3.66 10.15
C VAL A 131 21.27 4.03 11.61
N GLY A 132 20.28 3.69 12.43
CA GLY A 132 20.23 3.94 13.87
C GLY A 132 20.49 2.70 14.71
N GLU A 133 20.49 2.90 16.02
CA GLU A 133 20.58 1.81 16.99
C GLU A 133 19.34 0.91 16.92
N GLY A 134 19.48 -0.35 17.38
CA GLY A 134 18.37 -1.29 17.47
C GLY A 134 17.81 -1.74 16.12
N SER A 135 18.66 -1.95 15.12
CA SER A 135 18.24 -2.37 13.76
C SER A 135 17.23 -1.42 13.13
N LYS A 136 17.48 -0.10 13.29
CA LYS A 136 16.63 0.94 12.72
C LYS A 136 17.22 1.48 11.44
N THR A 137 16.45 1.48 10.37
CA THR A 137 16.77 2.17 9.11
C THR A 137 15.65 3.13 8.77
N VAL A 138 16.00 4.37 8.47
CA VAL A 138 15.04 5.42 8.11
C VAL A 138 15.50 6.15 6.87
N CYS A 139 14.58 6.50 5.98
CA CYS A 139 14.85 7.42 4.91
C CYS A 139 13.77 8.48 4.81
N THR A 140 14.15 9.68 4.38
CA THR A 140 13.28 10.81 4.13
C THR A 140 13.45 11.30 2.70
N LYS A 141 12.39 11.93 2.18
CA LYS A 141 12.37 12.63 0.89
C LYS A 141 11.92 14.07 1.10
N GLY A 142 12.59 15.01 0.44
CA GLY A 142 12.25 16.43 0.42
C GLY A 142 12.92 17.26 1.51
N THR A 143 12.94 18.57 1.30
CA THR A 143 13.34 19.58 2.31
C THR A 143 12.40 20.79 2.18
N PRO A 144 11.37 20.93 3.04
CA PRO A 144 11.02 20.08 4.19
C PRO A 144 10.62 18.64 3.80
N VAL A 145 10.68 17.72 4.76
CA VAL A 145 10.34 16.30 4.54
C VAL A 145 8.87 16.16 4.14
N THR A 146 8.63 15.48 3.03
CA THR A 146 7.27 15.24 2.48
C THR A 146 6.88 13.77 2.50
N ALA A 147 7.85 12.86 2.56
CA ALA A 147 7.63 11.42 2.72
C ALA A 147 8.81 10.77 3.46
N TRP A 148 8.55 9.66 4.13
CA TRP A 148 9.55 8.90 4.85
C TRP A 148 9.23 7.41 4.88
N MET A 149 10.25 6.62 5.13
CA MET A 149 10.11 5.21 5.48
C MET A 149 10.85 4.92 6.78
N THR A 150 10.33 3.96 7.53
CA THR A 150 10.94 3.43 8.74
C THR A 150 10.96 1.92 8.67
N ILE A 151 12.08 1.32 9.03
CA ILE A 151 12.27 -0.11 9.24
C ILE A 151 12.86 -0.23 10.64
N SER A 152 12.15 -0.87 11.56
CA SER A 152 12.66 -1.18 12.91
C SER A 152 11.99 -2.43 13.47
N PRO A 153 12.50 -3.01 14.57
CA PRO A 153 11.84 -4.13 15.23
C PRO A 153 10.38 -3.85 15.65
N ASP A 154 10.04 -2.59 15.89
CA ASP A 154 8.68 -2.16 16.27
C ASP A 154 7.73 -2.08 15.07
N GLY A 155 8.26 -2.11 13.83
CA GLY A 155 7.47 -2.12 12.62
C GLY A 155 8.18 -1.52 11.41
N THR A 156 7.65 -1.84 10.24
CA THR A 156 8.10 -1.29 8.95
C THR A 156 6.94 -0.55 8.30
N GLY A 157 7.19 0.65 7.75
CA GLY A 157 6.11 1.43 7.14
C GLY A 157 6.55 2.69 6.41
N ILE A 158 5.60 3.24 5.64
CA ILE A 158 5.72 4.49 4.89
C ILE A 158 4.87 5.57 5.55
N GLY A 159 5.41 6.78 5.65
CA GLY A 159 4.67 7.98 6.01
C GLY A 159 4.89 9.12 5.00
N PRO A 160 4.04 10.17 5.04
CA PRO A 160 2.83 10.28 5.87
C PRO A 160 1.71 9.35 5.38
N ARG A 161 0.61 9.31 6.15
CA ARG A 161 -0.66 8.77 5.67
C ARG A 161 -1.00 9.38 4.30
N THR A 162 -1.58 8.60 3.41
CA THR A 162 -2.04 9.09 2.11
C THR A 162 -3.01 10.28 2.31
N PRO A 163 -2.67 11.49 1.81
CA PRO A 163 -3.45 12.70 2.08
C PRO A 163 -4.88 12.60 1.52
N GLY A 164 -5.87 13.07 2.27
CA GLY A 164 -7.27 13.10 1.82
C GLY A 164 -8.10 11.85 2.12
N LEU A 165 -7.51 10.81 2.70
CA LEU A 165 -8.26 9.64 3.16
C LEU A 165 -9.17 9.97 4.35
N PRO A 166 -10.47 9.63 4.31
CA PRO A 166 -11.35 9.81 5.46
C PRO A 166 -10.99 8.87 6.61
N ALA A 167 -11.56 9.14 7.79
CA ALA A 167 -11.43 8.24 8.94
C ALA A 167 -12.07 6.87 8.61
N GLY A 168 -11.41 5.78 9.00
CA GLY A 168 -11.86 4.42 8.70
C GLY A 168 -11.49 3.90 7.30
N MET A 169 -10.96 4.74 6.41
CA MET A 169 -10.40 4.27 5.14
C MET A 169 -9.02 3.65 5.35
N PRO A 170 -8.78 2.40 4.92
CA PRO A 170 -7.44 1.82 4.93
C PRO A 170 -6.47 2.67 4.12
N ASP A 171 -5.23 2.81 4.60
CA ASP A 171 -4.19 3.51 3.82
C ASP A 171 -3.54 2.52 2.85
N PRO A 172 -3.47 2.83 1.54
CA PRO A 172 -2.73 2.03 0.59
C PRO A 172 -1.30 1.68 1.02
N ASN A 173 -0.61 2.56 1.75
CA ASN A 173 0.76 2.32 2.23
C ASN A 173 0.91 1.06 3.10
N ASP A 174 -0.19 0.59 3.71
CA ASP A 174 -0.21 -0.58 4.60
C ASP A 174 -0.43 -1.90 3.86
N PHE A 175 -0.64 -1.86 2.54
CA PHE A 175 -0.90 -3.02 1.69
C PHE A 175 0.30 -3.35 0.81
N ILE A 176 0.47 -4.63 0.52
CA ILE A 176 1.49 -5.14 -0.39
C ILE A 176 1.11 -4.76 -1.82
N GLY A 177 1.90 -3.89 -2.44
CA GLY A 177 1.72 -3.53 -3.83
C GLY A 177 2.01 -4.71 -4.75
N SER A 178 1.04 -5.03 -5.60
CA SER A 178 1.17 -6.11 -6.58
C SER A 178 1.83 -5.65 -7.87
N ASP A 179 2.84 -6.39 -8.33
CA ASP A 179 3.43 -6.24 -9.66
C ASP A 179 2.71 -7.09 -10.73
N ASP A 180 1.78 -7.96 -10.30
CA ASP A 180 0.99 -8.79 -11.21
C ASP A 180 0.10 -7.96 -12.13
N SER A 181 -0.06 -8.45 -13.36
CA SER A 181 -1.05 -7.93 -14.28
C SER A 181 -2.43 -8.52 -13.97
N TYR A 182 -3.42 -7.64 -13.81
CA TYR A 182 -4.83 -7.98 -13.64
C TYR A 182 -5.65 -7.67 -14.90
N THR A 183 -5.02 -7.52 -16.07
CA THR A 183 -5.77 -7.42 -17.33
C THR A 183 -6.21 -8.81 -17.78
N VAL A 184 -7.42 -8.94 -18.33
CA VAL A 184 -8.03 -10.24 -18.64
C VAL A 184 -8.09 -10.50 -20.13
N GLY A 185 -7.44 -11.57 -20.57
CA GLY A 185 -7.35 -11.95 -21.99
C GLY A 185 -6.30 -11.14 -22.76
N ILE A 186 -6.37 -11.20 -24.10
CA ILE A 186 -5.44 -10.48 -24.98
C ILE A 186 -6.26 -9.71 -26.02
N GLY A 187 -6.03 -8.41 -26.11
CA GLY A 187 -6.61 -7.61 -27.18
C GLY A 187 -6.31 -6.12 -27.08
N PRO A 188 -6.53 -5.37 -28.16
CA PRO A 188 -6.15 -3.96 -28.28
C PRO A 188 -6.84 -3.03 -27.28
N LYS A 189 -7.93 -3.48 -26.64
CA LYS A 189 -8.67 -2.72 -25.62
C LYS A 189 -8.53 -3.30 -24.20
N ASN A 190 -7.71 -4.34 -24.02
CA ASN A 190 -7.52 -4.97 -22.72
C ASN A 190 -6.48 -4.22 -21.88
N VAL A 191 -6.87 -3.06 -21.36
CA VAL A 191 -5.96 -2.16 -20.64
C VAL A 191 -6.39 -1.90 -19.20
N PHE A 192 -7.58 -2.34 -18.81
CA PHE A 192 -8.13 -2.08 -17.47
C PHE A 192 -8.06 -3.34 -16.60
N PRO A 193 -7.56 -3.22 -15.36
CA PRO A 193 -7.60 -4.30 -14.39
C PRO A 193 -9.03 -4.78 -14.14
N VAL A 194 -9.21 -6.10 -14.11
CA VAL A 194 -10.39 -6.80 -13.60
C VAL A 194 -9.89 -7.88 -12.64
N PHE A 195 -10.44 -7.91 -11.44
CA PHE A 195 -9.97 -8.79 -10.36
C PHE A 195 -11.13 -9.21 -9.46
N THR A 196 -10.96 -10.31 -8.74
CA THR A 196 -11.92 -10.74 -7.71
C THR A 196 -11.38 -10.49 -6.30
N VAL A 197 -12.28 -10.25 -5.35
CA VAL A 197 -11.96 -10.09 -3.93
C VAL A 197 -13.23 -10.35 -3.12
N GLY A 198 -13.18 -11.26 -2.14
CA GLY A 198 -14.33 -11.47 -1.24
C GLY A 198 -15.63 -11.92 -1.91
N GLY A 199 -15.56 -12.52 -3.10
CA GLY A 199 -16.75 -12.83 -3.92
C GLY A 199 -17.31 -11.67 -4.74
N LEU A 200 -16.66 -10.50 -4.71
CA LEU A 200 -16.90 -9.39 -5.62
C LEU A 200 -16.02 -9.52 -6.86
N THR A 201 -16.49 -8.99 -8.00
CA THR A 201 -15.67 -8.76 -9.18
C THR A 201 -15.54 -7.27 -9.44
N CYS A 202 -14.31 -6.77 -9.42
CA CYS A 202 -14.00 -5.36 -9.50
C CYS A 202 -13.30 -5.02 -10.82
N LYS A 203 -13.51 -3.79 -11.30
CA LYS A 203 -12.83 -3.23 -12.46
C LYS A 203 -12.38 -1.79 -12.21
N MET A 204 -11.18 -1.46 -12.70
CA MET A 204 -10.64 -0.09 -12.68
C MET A 204 -10.61 0.47 -14.11
N ALA A 205 -11.72 1.04 -14.57
CA ALA A 205 -11.89 1.56 -15.93
C ALA A 205 -11.54 3.06 -16.01
N MET A 206 -10.25 3.38 -15.92
CA MET A 206 -9.73 4.74 -15.73
C MET A 206 -8.86 5.21 -16.91
N PHE A 207 -9.26 6.28 -17.62
CA PHE A 207 -8.44 6.94 -18.67
C PHE A 207 -8.60 8.47 -18.63
N SER A 208 -7.73 9.17 -17.88
CA SER A 208 -7.84 10.62 -17.60
C SER A 208 -9.15 11.02 -16.89
N GLY A 209 -9.69 10.08 -16.11
CA GLY A 209 -11.04 10.07 -15.54
C GLY A 209 -11.71 8.73 -15.85
N GLY A 210 -12.69 8.30 -15.06
CA GLY A 210 -13.30 6.99 -15.28
C GLY A 210 -14.11 6.47 -14.10
N GLU A 211 -14.26 5.16 -14.03
CA GLU A 211 -15.05 4.50 -13.00
C GLU A 211 -14.27 3.34 -12.39
N ILE A 212 -14.34 3.23 -11.07
CA ILE A 212 -13.95 2.04 -10.33
C ILE A 212 -15.23 1.47 -9.76
N ALA A 213 -15.45 0.18 -9.95
CA ALA A 213 -16.66 -0.45 -9.45
C ALA A 213 -16.46 -1.94 -9.17
N CYS A 214 -17.30 -2.47 -8.29
CA CYS A 214 -17.29 -3.87 -7.88
C CYS A 214 -18.72 -4.42 -7.85
N ASP A 215 -18.92 -5.52 -8.57
CA ASP A 215 -20.17 -6.26 -8.63
C ASP A 215 -20.18 -7.42 -7.64
N GLY A 216 -21.34 -7.67 -7.04
CA GLY A 216 -21.61 -8.84 -6.22
C GLY A 216 -22.59 -8.54 -5.09
N LYS A 217 -22.64 -9.42 -4.11
CA LYS A 217 -23.50 -9.21 -2.95
C LYS A 217 -22.93 -8.07 -2.09
N LEU A 218 -23.67 -6.97 -1.96
CA LEU A 218 -23.30 -5.83 -1.14
C LEU A 218 -23.89 -5.93 0.28
N PRO A 219 -23.08 -6.09 1.33
CA PRO A 219 -23.56 -6.13 2.71
C PRO A 219 -24.21 -4.82 3.14
N GLY A 220 -25.30 -4.92 3.93
CA GLY A 220 -26.00 -3.75 4.46
C GLY A 220 -26.84 -2.94 3.45
N ILE A 221 -26.77 -3.26 2.14
CA ILE A 221 -27.51 -2.54 1.11
C ILE A 221 -28.87 -3.18 0.83
N ALA A 222 -29.93 -2.37 0.99
CA ALA A 222 -31.31 -2.75 0.66
C ALA A 222 -31.68 -2.30 -0.77
N GLY A 223 -32.79 -2.81 -1.32
CA GLY A 223 -33.25 -2.43 -2.67
C GLY A 223 -32.63 -3.25 -3.82
N GLY A 224 -31.73 -4.18 -3.48
CA GLY A 224 -31.19 -5.18 -4.39
C GLY A 224 -30.00 -4.71 -5.22
N ASP A 225 -29.52 -3.48 -5.03
CA ASP A 225 -28.24 -3.05 -5.60
C ASP A 225 -27.15 -4.10 -5.35
N ASP A 226 -26.39 -4.37 -6.41
CA ASP A 226 -25.35 -5.39 -6.48
C ASP A 226 -24.07 -4.85 -7.12
N GLU A 227 -23.95 -3.53 -7.22
CA GLU A 227 -22.77 -2.82 -7.67
C GLU A 227 -22.49 -1.59 -6.79
N VAL A 228 -21.25 -1.46 -6.32
CA VAL A 228 -20.73 -0.22 -5.73
C VAL A 228 -19.78 0.41 -6.73
N PHE A 229 -19.84 1.74 -6.87
CA PHE A 229 -19.02 2.44 -7.85
C PHE A 229 -18.54 3.81 -7.32
N VAL A 230 -17.47 4.29 -7.94
CA VAL A 230 -17.00 5.67 -7.87
C VAL A 230 -16.62 6.14 -9.27
N GLN A 231 -17.16 7.27 -9.69
CA GLN A 231 -16.79 7.99 -10.90
C GLN A 231 -15.82 9.11 -10.55
N LEU A 232 -14.73 9.23 -11.33
CA LEU A 232 -13.63 10.14 -11.07
C LEU A 232 -13.43 11.08 -12.27
N PRO A 233 -13.65 12.40 -12.14
CA PRO A 233 -14.42 13.04 -11.07
C PRO A 233 -15.92 12.74 -11.22
N GLY A 234 -16.64 12.64 -10.11
CA GLY A 234 -18.07 12.36 -10.19
C GLY A 234 -18.69 11.95 -8.88
N THR A 235 -19.64 11.02 -8.95
CA THR A 235 -20.37 10.51 -7.79
C THR A 235 -19.83 9.14 -7.38
N ALA A 236 -20.02 8.82 -6.10
CA ALA A 236 -19.86 7.47 -5.58
C ALA A 236 -21.19 6.99 -4.99
N GLY A 237 -21.53 5.72 -5.18
CA GLY A 237 -22.81 5.18 -4.75
C GLY A 237 -22.96 3.69 -4.99
N THR A 238 -24.18 3.19 -4.78
CA THR A 238 -24.59 1.85 -5.16
C THR A 238 -25.63 1.92 -6.27
N ARG A 239 -25.69 0.89 -7.09
CA ARG A 239 -26.72 0.71 -8.12
C ARG A 239 -26.91 -0.78 -8.44
N LYS A 240 -27.90 -1.07 -9.28
CA LYS A 240 -27.99 -2.35 -9.96
C LYS A 240 -26.89 -2.45 -11.02
N ALA A 241 -26.15 -3.55 -11.01
CA ALA A 241 -25.13 -3.85 -11.98
C ALA A 241 -25.69 -3.75 -13.40
N GLY A 242 -24.93 -3.09 -14.26
CA GLY A 242 -25.28 -2.94 -15.68
C GLY A 242 -25.25 -4.27 -16.43
N SER A 243 -25.72 -4.26 -17.69
CA SER A 243 -25.51 -5.36 -18.63
C SER A 243 -24.60 -4.90 -19.78
N PRO A 244 -23.41 -5.51 -19.98
CA PRO A 244 -22.83 -6.60 -19.20
C PRO A 244 -22.15 -6.10 -17.90
N PRO A 245 -22.21 -6.89 -16.81
CA PRO A 245 -21.51 -6.58 -15.55
C PRO A 245 -19.98 -6.67 -15.73
N PHE A 246 -19.21 -6.13 -14.78
CA PHE A 246 -17.75 -6.25 -14.74
C PHE A 246 -17.25 -7.69 -14.65
N SER A 247 -18.11 -8.59 -14.15
CA SER A 247 -17.90 -10.05 -14.19
C SER A 247 -17.86 -10.66 -15.59
N ALA A 248 -18.22 -9.90 -16.63
CA ALA A 248 -18.05 -10.29 -18.04
C ALA A 248 -16.95 -9.44 -18.70
N PRO A 249 -15.67 -9.78 -18.52
CA PRO A 249 -14.56 -9.04 -19.13
C PRO A 249 -14.71 -9.00 -20.65
N THR A 250 -14.22 -7.91 -21.25
CA THR A 250 -14.34 -7.68 -22.70
C THR A 250 -13.65 -8.76 -23.54
N TYR A 251 -12.65 -9.42 -22.99
CA TYR A 251 -11.97 -10.56 -23.59
C TYR A 251 -12.08 -11.77 -22.66
N PRO A 252 -12.18 -13.00 -23.21
CA PRO A 252 -12.19 -14.20 -22.41
C PRO A 252 -10.83 -14.40 -21.73
N GLY A 253 -10.85 -14.87 -20.49
CA GLY A 253 -9.66 -15.17 -19.71
C GLY A 253 -10.01 -15.34 -18.24
N ASP A 254 -9.03 -15.81 -17.46
CA ASP A 254 -9.20 -15.98 -16.03
C ASP A 254 -9.10 -14.63 -15.32
N ILE A 255 -10.09 -14.32 -14.48
CA ILE A 255 -10.03 -13.16 -13.58
C ILE A 255 -9.26 -13.60 -12.34
N ARG A 256 -8.16 -12.92 -12.04
CA ARG A 256 -7.33 -13.24 -10.87
C ARG A 256 -7.93 -12.66 -9.60
N GLU A 257 -7.77 -13.39 -8.51
CA GLU A 257 -8.06 -12.89 -7.17
C GLU A 257 -6.95 -11.95 -6.70
N LEU A 258 -7.32 -10.80 -6.14
CA LEU A 258 -6.41 -9.94 -5.39
C LEU A 258 -6.29 -10.51 -3.97
N PRO A 259 -5.11 -11.01 -3.54
CA PRO A 259 -5.01 -11.63 -2.24
C PRO A 259 -5.22 -10.62 -1.10
N THR A 260 -5.80 -11.07 0.01
CA THR A 260 -5.93 -10.26 1.23
C THR A 260 -4.60 -9.60 1.62
N GLY A 261 -4.66 -8.34 2.04
CA GLY A 261 -3.50 -7.53 2.40
C GLY A 261 -2.71 -7.00 1.19
N HIS A 262 -3.18 -7.25 -0.04
CA HIS A 262 -2.57 -6.70 -1.26
C HIS A 262 -3.39 -5.56 -1.83
N ARG A 263 -2.70 -4.74 -2.63
CA ARG A 263 -3.31 -3.67 -3.42
C ARG A 263 -2.87 -3.74 -4.87
N ILE A 264 -3.71 -3.18 -5.73
CA ILE A 264 -3.38 -2.89 -7.12
C ILE A 264 -3.51 -1.39 -7.35
N ASP A 265 -2.59 -0.84 -8.12
CA ASP A 265 -2.57 0.56 -8.49
C ASP A 265 -2.75 0.67 -10.01
N ALA A 266 -3.70 1.47 -10.48
CA ALA A 266 -3.94 1.68 -11.89
C ALA A 266 -4.49 3.09 -12.18
N PHE A 267 -3.85 3.81 -13.10
CA PHE A 267 -4.32 5.09 -13.64
C PHE A 267 -4.73 6.14 -12.58
N GLY A 268 -3.97 6.24 -11.47
CA GLY A 268 -4.25 7.20 -10.39
C GLY A 268 -5.31 6.75 -9.38
N ALA A 269 -5.66 5.47 -9.40
CA ALA A 269 -6.52 4.81 -8.43
C ALA A 269 -5.84 3.60 -7.81
N THR A 270 -6.32 3.19 -6.64
CA THR A 270 -5.84 2.04 -5.87
C THR A 270 -7.01 1.26 -5.32
N CYS A 271 -6.97 -0.06 -5.44
CA CYS A 271 -7.89 -0.96 -4.77
C CYS A 271 -7.12 -1.93 -3.87
N MET A 272 -7.66 -2.18 -2.68
CA MET A 272 -7.04 -2.93 -1.59
C MET A 272 -7.97 -4.05 -1.15
N ALA A 273 -7.47 -5.28 -1.05
CA ALA A 273 -8.22 -6.40 -0.47
C ALA A 273 -8.02 -6.42 1.05
N THR A 274 -9.08 -6.12 1.81
CA THR A 274 -9.02 -5.91 3.25
C THR A 274 -9.02 -7.22 4.04
N GLU A 275 -8.53 -7.19 5.29
CA GLU A 275 -8.39 -8.40 6.13
C GLU A 275 -9.72 -9.10 6.45
N ASP A 276 -10.83 -8.36 6.46
CA ASP A 276 -12.18 -8.89 6.64
C ASP A 276 -12.76 -9.56 5.37
N GLY A 277 -11.94 -9.69 4.32
CA GLY A 277 -12.34 -10.22 3.02
C GLY A 277 -13.07 -9.22 2.14
N GLY A 278 -13.11 -7.94 2.53
CA GLY A 278 -13.70 -6.85 1.77
C GLY A 278 -12.77 -6.22 0.74
N VAL A 279 -13.21 -5.07 0.20
CA VAL A 279 -12.42 -4.26 -0.74
C VAL A 279 -12.57 -2.78 -0.44
N ALA A 280 -11.46 -2.06 -0.52
CA ALA A 280 -11.38 -0.62 -0.36
C ALA A 280 -10.74 -0.02 -1.60
N CYS A 281 -11.46 0.84 -2.32
CA CYS A 281 -10.96 1.50 -3.53
C CYS A 281 -10.97 3.01 -3.39
N VAL A 282 -9.90 3.67 -3.83
CA VAL A 282 -9.74 5.13 -3.86
C VAL A 282 -9.16 5.60 -5.17
N GLY A 283 -9.45 6.84 -5.54
CA GLY A 283 -8.73 7.51 -6.61
C GLY A 283 -8.98 9.00 -6.63
N ALA A 284 -8.19 9.70 -7.43
CA ALA A 284 -8.35 11.13 -7.69
C ALA A 284 -7.99 11.44 -9.15
N ALA A 285 -8.88 12.13 -9.87
CA ALA A 285 -8.66 12.58 -11.24
C ALA A 285 -8.79 14.10 -11.33
N GLY A 286 -7.81 14.83 -10.78
CA GLY A 286 -7.81 16.30 -10.77
C GLY A 286 -8.81 16.96 -9.81
N GLY A 287 -9.41 16.17 -8.91
CA GLY A 287 -10.37 16.61 -7.90
C GLY A 287 -10.06 16.05 -6.51
N PRO A 288 -10.98 16.20 -5.53
CA PRO A 288 -10.84 15.55 -4.23
C PRO A 288 -10.79 14.03 -4.39
N MET A 289 -10.23 13.36 -3.40
CA MET A 289 -10.22 11.90 -3.36
C MET A 289 -11.62 11.36 -3.16
N GLN A 290 -11.97 10.35 -3.93
CA GLN A 290 -13.26 9.67 -3.85
C GLN A 290 -13.01 8.17 -3.79
N GLY A 291 -13.97 7.43 -3.24
CA GLY A 291 -13.80 6.00 -3.07
C GLY A 291 -14.94 5.31 -2.37
N PHE A 292 -14.71 4.04 -2.08
CA PHE A 292 -15.63 3.21 -1.34
C PHE A 292 -14.91 2.13 -0.54
N VAL A 293 -15.62 1.61 0.47
CA VAL A 293 -15.26 0.40 1.22
C VAL A 293 -16.46 -0.53 1.19
N VAL A 294 -16.23 -1.78 0.83
CA VAL A 294 -17.15 -2.89 1.08
C VAL A 294 -16.51 -3.72 2.18
N SER A 295 -17.13 -3.73 3.35
CA SER A 295 -16.74 -4.59 4.47
C SER A 295 -17.63 -5.83 4.52
N ALA A 296 -17.40 -6.71 5.48
CA ALA A 296 -18.31 -7.83 5.76
C ALA A 296 -19.72 -7.39 6.19
N GLU A 297 -19.88 -6.16 6.71
CA GLU A 297 -21.12 -5.70 7.35
C GLU A 297 -21.84 -4.61 6.55
N ASP A 298 -21.10 -3.73 5.88
CA ASP A 298 -21.63 -2.55 5.22
C ASP A 298 -20.86 -2.13 3.96
N VAL A 299 -21.47 -1.21 3.22
CA VAL A 299 -20.83 -0.48 2.13
C VAL A 299 -20.83 1.00 2.46
N LYS A 300 -19.68 1.65 2.30
CA LYS A 300 -19.50 3.09 2.51
C LYS A 300 -18.90 3.71 1.26
N THR A 301 -19.42 4.85 0.85
CA THR A 301 -18.87 5.65 -0.25
C THR A 301 -18.51 7.04 0.27
N PHE A 302 -17.57 7.70 -0.38
CA PHE A 302 -17.21 9.08 -0.08
C PHE A 302 -16.70 9.79 -1.35
N GLY A 303 -16.80 11.11 -1.35
CA GLY A 303 -16.38 11.94 -2.47
C GLY A 303 -17.40 12.97 -2.89
#